data_AF-A0A3M0XLS2-F1
#
_entry.id   AF-A0A3M0XLS2-F1
#
_cell.length_a   1.000
_cell.length_b   1.000
_cell.length_c   1.000
_cell.angle_alpha   90.00
_cell.angle_beta   90.00
_cell.angle_gamma   90.00
#
_symmetry.space_group_name_H-M   'P 1'
#
loop_
_entity.id
_entity.type
_entity.pdbx_description
1 polymer ?
#
loop_
_entity_poly.entity_id
_entity_poly.type
_entity_poly.pdbx_seq_one_letter_code
_entity_poly.pdbx_strand_id
1 'polypeptide(L)'
;MRNLVISILGLFNICRTNLNRIRFILLVKKVIVLLCLLSLFSASALSCDVVVDGETITSSRSLCSDTFDIPSGITVLADNVVLDCNTAVLRGLAGHSDIGVRVENATNVTIRNCNIMTFDEGIYLKRVVYSAIEDNNLLKNRIGIRLLESNENILRGNNDKSNEFALSSIASQFNVIDISNKRVEGDFCKYNSCNGEPVSPCVSGDYYCSKFCDSDSDSDCALSDADSDTDSIPSIELKSAPERERAKSSSKGVRDVLQNSPSSVSSEDALSGQFDAEVQLDERKGAFAGAKVLIYLGSLLIFIVSFESLKKR
;
A
#
# COMPACT_ATOMS: atom_id res chain seq x y z
N MET A 1 45.20 43.41 -63.13
CA MET A 1 43.88 42.86 -62.76
C MET A 1 43.90 41.43 -62.21
N ARG A 2 44.76 40.50 -62.68
CA ARG A 2 44.83 39.12 -62.13
C ARG A 2 45.24 39.01 -60.65
N ASN A 3 46.15 39.85 -60.16
CA ASN A 3 46.63 39.75 -58.77
C ASN A 3 45.64 40.26 -57.71
N LEU A 4 44.71 41.16 -58.07
CA LEU A 4 43.70 41.68 -57.14
C LEU A 4 42.55 40.68 -56.89
N VAL A 5 42.20 39.90 -57.92
CA VAL A 5 41.14 38.88 -57.85
C VAL A 5 41.55 37.71 -56.95
N ILE A 6 42.82 37.31 -56.95
CA ILE A 6 43.34 36.22 -56.12
C ILE A 6 43.32 36.58 -54.63
N SER A 7 43.64 37.83 -54.26
CA SER A 7 43.56 38.28 -52.85
C SER A 7 42.12 38.32 -52.30
N ILE A 8 41.14 38.70 -53.11
CA ILE A 8 39.74 38.77 -52.69
C ILE A 8 39.13 37.36 -52.54
N LEU A 9 39.47 36.42 -53.44
CA LEU A 9 39.09 35.01 -53.32
C LEU A 9 39.73 34.31 -52.10
N GLY A 10 40.99 34.67 -51.76
CA GLY A 10 41.66 34.19 -50.56
C GLY A 10 40.98 34.65 -49.26
N LEU A 11 40.60 35.94 -49.19
CA LEU A 11 39.88 36.50 -48.04
C LEU A 11 38.46 35.93 -47.89
N PHE A 12 37.75 35.67 -49.00
CA PHE A 12 36.44 35.00 -48.97
C PHE A 12 36.52 33.56 -48.45
N ASN A 13 37.55 32.80 -48.85
CA ASN A 13 37.76 31.43 -48.35
C ASN A 13 38.19 31.41 -46.87
N ILE A 14 39.00 32.37 -46.41
CA ILE A 14 39.36 32.52 -44.98
C ILE A 14 38.16 32.97 -44.14
N CYS A 15 37.28 33.81 -44.66
CA CYS A 15 36.07 34.25 -43.97
C CYS A 15 35.01 33.13 -43.88
N ARG A 16 34.84 32.34 -44.95
CA ARG A 16 33.90 31.21 -45.02
C ARG A 16 34.30 30.06 -44.08
N THR A 17 35.60 29.80 -43.94
CA THR A 17 36.13 28.79 -43.00
C THR A 17 35.98 29.22 -41.54
N ASN A 18 36.11 30.52 -41.22
CA ASN A 18 35.88 31.03 -39.87
C ASN A 18 34.39 31.03 -39.47
N LEU A 19 33.47 31.36 -40.38
CA LEU A 19 32.02 31.32 -40.08
C LEU A 19 31.51 29.89 -39.84
N ASN A 20 32.01 28.91 -40.61
CA ASN A 20 31.70 27.50 -40.39
C ASN A 20 32.27 26.97 -39.07
N ARG A 21 33.44 27.47 -38.63
CA ARG A 21 34.02 27.16 -37.31
C ARG A 21 33.16 27.69 -36.16
N ILE A 22 32.64 28.93 -36.26
CA ILE A 22 31.77 29.50 -35.22
C ILE A 22 30.44 28.74 -35.14
N ARG A 23 29.82 28.41 -36.28
CA ARG A 23 28.59 27.60 -36.32
C ARG A 23 28.80 26.21 -35.73
N PHE A 24 29.95 25.58 -36.00
CA PHE A 24 30.32 24.29 -35.42
C PHE A 24 30.50 24.37 -33.90
N ILE A 25 31.20 25.39 -33.39
CA ILE A 25 31.39 25.60 -31.95
C ILE A 25 30.05 25.85 -31.24
N LEU A 26 29.15 26.64 -31.83
CA LEU A 26 27.81 26.88 -31.29
C LEU A 26 26.95 25.61 -31.28
N LEU A 27 27.06 24.77 -32.31
CA LEU A 27 26.36 23.49 -32.40
C LEU A 27 26.89 22.51 -31.35
N VAL A 28 28.21 22.41 -31.18
CA VAL A 28 28.83 21.58 -30.13
C VAL A 28 28.41 22.05 -28.74
N LYS A 29 28.37 23.37 -28.47
CA LYS A 29 27.86 23.89 -27.19
C LYS A 29 26.40 23.52 -26.94
N LYS A 30 25.53 23.64 -27.95
CA LYS A 30 24.12 23.24 -27.84
C LYS A 30 23.96 21.74 -27.58
N VAL A 31 24.77 20.91 -28.25
CA VAL A 31 24.78 19.46 -28.05
C VAL A 31 25.28 19.10 -26.65
N ILE A 32 26.33 19.75 -26.15
CA ILE A 32 26.83 19.54 -24.79
C ILE A 32 25.78 19.96 -23.75
N VAL A 33 25.14 21.12 -23.92
CA VAL A 33 24.06 21.58 -23.02
C VAL A 33 22.88 20.61 -23.06
N LEU A 34 22.48 20.13 -24.25
CA LEU A 34 21.41 19.14 -24.40
C LEU A 34 21.78 17.81 -23.74
N LEU A 35 23.01 17.33 -23.90
CA LEU A 35 23.50 16.10 -23.25
C LEU A 35 23.58 16.26 -21.72
N CYS A 36 23.99 17.43 -21.21
CA CYS A 36 23.95 17.74 -19.78
C CYS A 36 22.51 17.79 -19.25
N LEU A 37 21.58 18.41 -19.98
CA LEU A 37 20.15 18.43 -19.61
C LEU A 37 19.53 17.03 -19.64
N LEU A 38 19.90 16.19 -20.61
CA LEU A 38 19.46 14.79 -20.68
C LEU A 38 20.05 13.94 -19.54
N SER A 39 21.27 14.22 -19.10
CA SER A 39 21.87 13.56 -17.92
C SER A 39 21.24 13.97 -16.60
N LEU A 40 20.71 15.20 -16.49
CA LEU A 40 19.94 15.66 -15.33
C LEU A 40 18.53 15.05 -15.27
N PHE A 41 18.02 14.54 -16.39
CA PHE A 41 16.70 13.91 -16.48
C PHE A 41 16.72 12.40 -16.21
N SER A 42 17.90 11.79 -16.10
CA SER A 42 18.08 10.33 -16.07
C SER A 42 18.57 9.84 -14.71
N ALA A 43 17.88 10.13 -13.60
CA ALA A 43 18.08 9.40 -12.34
C ALA A 43 16.97 9.64 -11.29
N SER A 44 15.70 9.57 -11.67
CA SER A 44 14.74 8.97 -10.73
C SER A 44 15.00 7.46 -10.82
N ALA A 45 16.05 6.99 -10.14
CA ALA A 45 16.18 5.57 -9.89
C ALA A 45 14.90 5.17 -9.18
N LEU A 46 14.12 4.27 -9.80
CA LEU A 46 12.93 3.69 -9.22
C LEU A 46 13.39 2.84 -8.03
N SER A 47 13.67 3.47 -6.90
CA SER A 47 13.99 2.78 -5.66
C SER A 47 12.68 2.37 -5.03
N CYS A 48 12.52 1.07 -4.84
CA CYS A 48 11.42 0.49 -4.11
C CYS A 48 11.81 0.27 -2.65
N ASP A 49 10.80 0.20 -1.79
CA ASP A 49 10.96 0.01 -0.36
C ASP A 49 10.92 -1.47 0.00
N VAL A 50 11.76 -1.87 0.95
CA VAL A 50 11.67 -3.16 1.63
C VAL A 50 10.86 -2.97 2.89
N VAL A 51 10.02 -3.95 3.22
CA VAL A 51 9.24 -3.98 4.45
C VAL A 51 9.74 -5.08 5.36
N VAL A 52 9.68 -4.86 6.68
CA VAL A 52 10.08 -5.85 7.69
C VAL A 52 8.90 -6.29 8.55
N ASP A 53 9.04 -7.43 9.20
CA ASP A 53 8.00 -7.98 10.07
C ASP A 53 7.66 -7.04 11.24
N GLY A 54 6.36 -6.82 11.46
CA GLY A 54 5.86 -5.93 12.51
C GLY A 54 6.08 -4.43 12.25
N GLU A 55 6.43 -4.04 11.02
CA GLU A 55 6.71 -2.65 10.69
C GLU A 55 5.46 -1.76 10.76
N THR A 56 5.64 -0.54 11.30
CA THR A 56 4.65 0.53 11.24
C THR A 56 4.98 1.51 10.12
N ILE A 57 4.07 1.63 9.16
CA ILE A 57 4.16 2.54 8.03
C ILE A 57 3.48 3.87 8.40
N THR A 58 4.25 4.95 8.30
CA THR A 58 3.81 6.32 8.65
C THR A 58 3.83 7.29 7.47
N SER A 59 4.30 6.84 6.30
CA SER A 59 4.35 7.62 5.07
C SER A 59 4.16 6.70 3.87
N SER A 60 3.73 7.25 2.74
CA SER A 60 3.50 6.49 1.51
C SER A 60 4.75 5.75 1.06
N ARG A 61 4.57 4.49 0.65
CA ARG A 61 5.64 3.60 0.21
C ARG A 61 5.25 2.84 -1.05
N SER A 62 6.26 2.55 -1.86
CA SER A 62 6.13 1.64 -3.00
C SER A 62 7.07 0.47 -2.79
N LEU A 63 6.54 -0.72 -2.51
CA LEU A 63 7.37 -1.86 -2.15
C LEU A 63 8.11 -2.43 -3.36
N CYS A 64 9.19 -3.14 -3.08
CA CYS A 64 9.83 -3.97 -4.08
C CYS A 64 8.93 -5.15 -4.41
N SER A 65 8.86 -5.51 -5.70
CA SER A 65 8.14 -6.70 -6.18
C SER A 65 8.88 -7.97 -5.76
N ASP A 66 8.81 -8.30 -4.47
CA ASP A 66 9.46 -9.45 -3.84
C ASP A 66 8.47 -10.14 -2.88
N THR A 67 8.94 -11.19 -2.21
CA THR A 67 8.22 -11.85 -1.12
C THR A 67 8.79 -11.43 0.22
N PHE A 68 7.93 -10.90 1.08
CA PHE A 68 8.24 -10.50 2.44
C PHE A 68 7.55 -11.44 3.42
N ASP A 69 8.34 -12.17 4.21
CA ASP A 69 7.85 -12.97 5.33
C ASP A 69 7.60 -12.05 6.53
N ILE A 70 6.32 -11.79 6.80
CA ILE A 70 5.87 -10.86 7.84
C ILE A 70 4.83 -11.53 8.75
N PRO A 71 5.21 -12.53 9.56
CA PRO A 71 4.28 -13.27 10.40
C PRO A 71 3.51 -12.41 11.42
N SER A 72 4.05 -11.27 11.85
CA SER A 72 3.42 -10.25 12.69
C SER A 72 2.62 -9.22 11.90
N GLY A 73 2.67 -9.27 10.57
CA GLY A 73 2.02 -8.32 9.67
C GLY A 73 2.69 -6.96 9.63
N ILE A 74 2.00 -5.99 9.04
CA ILE A 74 2.40 -4.58 9.00
C ILE A 74 1.22 -3.69 9.40
N THR A 75 1.53 -2.52 9.95
CA THR A 75 0.50 -1.59 10.46
C THR A 75 0.63 -0.21 9.82
N VAL A 76 -0.48 0.37 9.38
CA VAL A 76 -0.59 1.76 8.93
C VAL A 76 -1.42 2.53 9.97
N LEU A 77 -0.82 3.55 10.59
CA LEU A 77 -1.47 4.38 11.61
C LEU A 77 -1.62 5.85 11.20
N ALA A 78 -1.09 6.23 10.04
CA ALA A 78 -1.06 7.60 9.58
C ALA A 78 -2.10 7.85 8.47
N ASP A 79 -2.68 9.04 8.47
CA ASP A 79 -3.56 9.52 7.41
C ASP A 79 -2.78 9.78 6.11
N ASN A 80 -3.49 9.78 4.98
CA ASN A 80 -2.94 10.17 3.67
C ASN A 80 -1.75 9.31 3.22
N VAL A 81 -1.75 8.02 3.60
CA VAL A 81 -0.70 7.06 3.25
C VAL A 81 -1.14 6.20 2.07
N VAL A 82 -0.27 6.07 1.08
CA VAL A 82 -0.40 5.08 0.00
C VAL A 82 0.61 3.97 0.22
N LEU A 83 0.15 2.77 0.48
CA LEU A 83 0.93 1.54 0.41
C LEU A 83 0.67 0.87 -0.95
N ASP A 84 1.61 1.06 -1.87
CA ASP A 84 1.61 0.36 -3.15
C ASP A 84 2.58 -0.81 -3.07
N CYS A 85 2.05 -2.03 -2.99
CA CYS A 85 2.89 -3.21 -2.91
C CYS A 85 3.63 -3.51 -4.22
N ASN A 86 3.26 -2.89 -5.35
CA ASN A 86 3.89 -3.17 -6.64
C ASN A 86 4.00 -4.68 -6.93
N THR A 87 2.91 -5.42 -6.66
CA THR A 87 2.80 -6.88 -6.77
C THR A 87 3.61 -7.71 -5.75
N ALA A 88 4.19 -7.07 -4.72
CA ALA A 88 4.83 -7.78 -3.63
C ALA A 88 3.91 -8.81 -2.95
N VAL A 89 4.52 -9.90 -2.49
CA VAL A 89 3.87 -10.92 -1.68
C VAL A 89 4.13 -10.65 -0.22
N LEU A 90 3.08 -10.37 0.53
CA LEU A 90 3.10 -10.26 1.99
C LEU A 90 2.63 -11.59 2.56
N ARG A 91 3.54 -12.36 3.14
CA ARG A 91 3.30 -13.75 3.55
C ARG A 91 3.36 -13.89 5.07
N GLY A 92 2.26 -14.35 5.65
CA GLY A 92 2.18 -14.77 7.04
C GLY A 92 2.58 -16.24 7.22
N LEU A 93 2.47 -16.73 8.44
CA LEU A 93 2.63 -18.14 8.79
C LEU A 93 1.25 -18.75 9.05
N ALA A 94 0.89 -19.76 8.24
CA ALA A 94 -0.42 -20.40 8.30
C ALA A 94 -0.76 -20.92 9.70
N GLY A 95 -1.92 -20.53 10.23
CA GLY A 95 -2.38 -20.91 11.57
C GLY A 95 -1.72 -20.15 12.74
N HIS A 96 -0.81 -19.21 12.45
CA HIS A 96 -0.05 -18.49 13.46
C HIS A 96 -0.10 -16.97 13.30
N SER A 97 -0.28 -16.48 12.07
CA SER A 97 -0.36 -15.05 11.78
C SER A 97 -1.79 -14.54 11.84
N ASP A 98 -1.98 -13.48 12.64
CA ASP A 98 -3.28 -12.85 12.85
C ASP A 98 -3.66 -11.96 11.66
N ILE A 99 -3.00 -10.80 11.50
CA ILE A 99 -3.37 -9.81 10.47
C ILE A 99 -2.20 -9.54 9.53
N GLY A 100 -2.45 -9.52 8.22
CA GLY A 100 -1.44 -9.20 7.21
C GLY A 100 -1.16 -7.70 7.12
N VAL A 101 -2.19 -6.93 6.78
CA VAL A 101 -2.11 -5.47 6.73
C VAL A 101 -3.19 -4.87 7.63
N ARG A 102 -2.76 -4.19 8.68
CA ARG A 102 -3.62 -3.53 9.66
C ARG A 102 -3.65 -2.04 9.39
N VAL A 103 -4.82 -1.43 9.30
CA VAL A 103 -5.00 0.03 9.28
C VAL A 103 -5.93 0.41 10.42
N GLU A 104 -5.48 1.29 11.31
CA GLU A 104 -6.28 1.70 12.47
C GLU A 104 -6.31 3.21 12.66
N ASN A 105 -7.50 3.75 12.93
CA ASN A 105 -7.75 5.15 13.25
C ASN A 105 -7.13 6.11 12.21
N ALA A 106 -7.29 5.81 10.93
CA ALA A 106 -6.68 6.55 9.84
C ALA A 106 -7.72 6.96 8.77
N THR A 107 -7.41 8.03 8.07
CA THR A 107 -8.24 8.61 7.01
C THR A 107 -7.45 8.68 5.70
N ASN A 108 -8.11 8.45 4.57
CA ASN A 108 -7.51 8.60 3.25
C ASN A 108 -6.26 7.73 3.05
N VAL A 109 -6.34 6.46 3.43
CA VAL A 109 -5.29 5.47 3.20
C VAL A 109 -5.59 4.71 1.91
N THR A 110 -4.57 4.42 1.11
CA THR A 110 -4.68 3.54 -0.05
C THR A 110 -3.80 2.31 0.14
N ILE A 111 -4.37 1.10 0.06
CA ILE A 111 -3.60 -0.16 -0.02
C ILE A 111 -3.88 -0.78 -1.37
N ARG A 112 -2.85 -0.96 -2.19
CA ARG A 112 -3.04 -1.49 -3.55
C ARG A 112 -1.94 -2.40 -4.05
N ASN A 113 -2.31 -3.20 -5.06
CA ASN A 113 -1.42 -4.09 -5.78
C ASN A 113 -0.69 -5.11 -4.89
N CYS A 114 -1.25 -5.50 -3.75
CA CYS A 114 -0.64 -6.43 -2.81
C CYS A 114 -1.09 -7.87 -3.05
N ASN A 115 -0.20 -8.84 -2.87
CA ASN A 115 -0.53 -10.26 -2.77
C ASN A 115 -0.41 -10.67 -1.29
N ILE A 116 -1.53 -10.76 -0.57
CA ILE A 116 -1.53 -10.98 0.88
C ILE A 116 -2.02 -12.40 1.17
N MET A 117 -1.20 -13.18 1.88
CA MET A 117 -1.52 -14.59 2.11
C MET A 117 -1.17 -15.13 3.48
N THR A 118 -1.91 -16.19 3.85
CA THR A 118 -1.69 -17.03 5.04
C THR A 118 -1.81 -16.30 6.39
N PHE A 119 -2.77 -15.37 6.47
CA PHE A 119 -3.21 -14.69 7.70
C PHE A 119 -4.61 -15.13 8.15
N ASP A 120 -4.96 -14.90 9.41
CA ASP A 120 -6.35 -14.99 9.85
C ASP A 120 -7.20 -13.91 9.15
N GLU A 121 -6.68 -12.69 9.08
CA GLU A 121 -7.26 -11.57 8.35
C GLU A 121 -6.23 -10.99 7.37
N GLY A 122 -6.53 -11.00 6.07
CA GLY A 122 -5.61 -10.47 5.07
C GLY A 122 -5.40 -8.96 5.24
N ILE A 123 -6.48 -8.19 5.11
CA ILE A 123 -6.50 -6.74 5.37
C ILE A 123 -7.55 -6.45 6.43
N TYR A 124 -7.16 -5.71 7.47
CA TYR A 124 -8.05 -5.29 8.56
C TYR A 124 -8.09 -3.77 8.67
N LEU A 125 -9.30 -3.21 8.57
CA LEU A 125 -9.58 -1.80 8.75
C LEU A 125 -10.38 -1.60 10.04
N LYS A 126 -9.86 -0.75 10.94
CA LYS A 126 -10.52 -0.39 12.20
C LYS A 126 -10.62 1.12 12.35
N ARG A 127 -11.85 1.65 12.39
CA ARG A 127 -12.09 3.11 12.44
C ARG A 127 -11.37 3.84 11.32
N VAL A 128 -11.49 3.30 10.12
CA VAL A 128 -10.89 3.86 8.92
C VAL A 128 -11.98 4.49 8.06
N VAL A 129 -11.71 5.69 7.55
CA VAL A 129 -12.65 6.43 6.72
C VAL A 129 -12.02 6.96 5.44
N TYR A 130 -12.83 7.13 4.39
CA TYR A 130 -12.40 7.71 3.10
C TYR A 130 -11.19 7.04 2.47
N SER A 131 -11.00 5.74 2.70
CA SER A 131 -9.83 4.99 2.27
C SER A 131 -10.15 4.07 1.09
N ALA A 132 -9.11 3.63 0.39
CA ALA A 132 -9.21 2.81 -0.81
C ALA A 132 -8.39 1.52 -0.67
N ILE A 133 -9.03 0.37 -0.86
CA ILE A 133 -8.40 -0.95 -0.91
C ILE A 133 -8.60 -1.47 -2.31
N GLU A 134 -7.55 -1.47 -3.12
CA GLU A 134 -7.67 -1.58 -4.58
C GLU A 134 -6.74 -2.64 -5.17
N ASP A 135 -7.25 -3.46 -6.07
CA ASP A 135 -6.43 -4.35 -6.91
C ASP A 135 -5.51 -5.30 -6.11
N ASN A 136 -5.94 -5.73 -4.92
CA ASN A 136 -5.19 -6.69 -4.10
C ASN A 136 -5.65 -8.13 -4.36
N ASN A 137 -4.74 -9.08 -4.18
CA ASN A 137 -5.03 -10.52 -4.22
C ASN A 137 -4.91 -11.10 -2.81
N LEU A 138 -6.02 -11.60 -2.28
CA LEU A 138 -6.13 -12.17 -0.94
C LEU A 138 -6.19 -13.69 -1.07
N LEU A 139 -5.16 -14.40 -0.58
CA LEU A 139 -4.95 -15.82 -0.88
C LEU A 139 -4.80 -16.62 0.41
N LYS A 140 -5.64 -17.65 0.62
CA LYS A 140 -5.51 -18.58 1.75
C LYS A 140 -5.52 -17.90 3.13
N ASN A 141 -6.13 -16.71 3.24
CA ASN A 141 -6.44 -16.12 4.54
C ASN A 141 -7.70 -16.79 5.11
N ARG A 142 -8.00 -16.69 6.40
CA ARG A 142 -9.33 -17.12 6.89
C ARG A 142 -10.39 -16.15 6.37
N ILE A 143 -10.17 -14.85 6.61
CA ILE A 143 -10.98 -13.73 6.09
C ILE A 143 -10.09 -12.88 5.15
N GLY A 144 -10.60 -12.55 3.97
CA GLY A 144 -9.88 -11.73 3.01
C GLY A 144 -9.70 -10.30 3.49
N ILE A 145 -10.82 -9.58 3.65
CA ILE A 145 -10.85 -8.20 4.13
C ILE A 145 -11.84 -8.09 5.30
N ARG A 146 -11.47 -7.42 6.38
CA ARG A 146 -12.34 -7.17 7.53
C ARG A 146 -12.46 -5.68 7.82
N LEU A 147 -13.71 -5.21 7.95
CA LEU A 147 -14.06 -3.85 8.34
C LEU A 147 -14.65 -3.86 9.75
N LEU A 148 -14.11 -3.01 10.63
CA LEU A 148 -14.66 -2.75 11.95
C LEU A 148 -14.80 -1.24 12.14
N GLU A 149 -16.01 -0.78 12.43
CA GLU A 149 -16.30 0.65 12.68
C GLU A 149 -15.74 1.57 11.57
N SER A 150 -15.68 1.09 10.32
CA SER A 150 -15.02 1.76 9.20
C SER A 150 -16.03 2.18 8.15
N ASN A 151 -16.04 3.45 7.76
CA ASN A 151 -17.12 4.04 6.98
C ASN A 151 -16.61 4.74 5.72
N GLU A 152 -17.44 4.79 4.68
CA GLU A 152 -17.15 5.54 3.45
C GLU A 152 -15.81 5.16 2.76
N ASN A 153 -15.46 3.87 2.78
CA ASN A 153 -14.28 3.34 2.07
C ASN A 153 -14.66 2.70 0.73
N ILE A 154 -13.69 2.61 -0.17
CA ILE A 154 -13.84 1.96 -1.48
C ILE A 154 -12.98 0.70 -1.51
N LEU A 155 -13.63 -0.45 -1.69
CA LEU A 155 -12.99 -1.75 -1.85
C LEU A 155 -13.32 -2.24 -3.26
N ARG A 156 -12.43 -2.06 -4.23
CA ARG A 156 -12.68 -2.36 -5.65
C ARG A 156 -11.50 -3.09 -6.29
N GLY A 157 -11.76 -3.95 -7.27
CA GLY A 157 -10.68 -4.59 -8.04
C GLY A 157 -9.96 -5.73 -7.30
N ASN A 158 -10.33 -5.97 -6.04
CA ASN A 158 -9.69 -7.01 -5.23
C ASN A 158 -10.18 -8.40 -5.64
N ASN A 159 -9.25 -9.36 -5.67
CA ASN A 159 -9.56 -10.77 -5.90
C ASN A 159 -9.37 -11.56 -4.60
N ASP A 160 -10.37 -12.34 -4.23
CA ASP A 160 -10.33 -13.16 -3.02
C ASP A 160 -10.32 -14.65 -3.32
N LYS A 161 -9.43 -15.38 -2.66
CA LYS A 161 -9.43 -16.84 -2.50
C LYS A 161 -9.13 -17.21 -1.05
N SER A 162 -9.76 -16.48 -0.12
CA SER A 162 -9.71 -16.82 1.31
C SER A 162 -10.57 -18.04 1.59
N ASN A 163 -10.27 -18.71 2.71
CA ASN A 163 -10.80 -20.03 3.03
C ASN A 163 -12.23 -19.97 3.58
N GLU A 164 -12.62 -18.91 4.27
CA GLU A 164 -13.93 -18.80 4.93
C GLU A 164 -14.77 -17.68 4.32
N PHE A 165 -14.38 -16.43 4.51
CA PHE A 165 -15.12 -15.27 4.01
C PHE A 165 -14.23 -14.37 3.17
N ALA A 166 -14.75 -13.90 2.04
CA ALA A 166 -14.07 -12.87 1.27
C ALA A 166 -14.03 -11.54 2.03
N LEU A 167 -15.14 -11.22 2.70
CA LEU A 167 -15.31 -10.00 3.45
C LEU A 167 -16.14 -10.20 4.71
N SER A 168 -15.73 -9.56 5.80
CA SER A 168 -16.50 -9.42 7.04
C SER A 168 -16.61 -7.93 7.38
N SER A 169 -17.80 -7.48 7.77
CA SER A 169 -18.05 -6.07 8.08
C SER A 169 -18.90 -5.95 9.34
N ILE A 170 -18.41 -5.19 10.31
CA ILE A 170 -19.03 -5.02 11.63
C ILE A 170 -19.10 -3.51 11.92
N ALA A 171 -20.31 -3.04 12.23
CA ALA A 171 -20.57 -1.63 12.55
C ALA A 171 -19.97 -0.64 11.51
N SER A 172 -19.93 -1.05 10.25
CA SER A 172 -19.27 -0.33 9.15
C SER A 172 -20.31 -0.05 8.07
N GLN A 173 -20.36 1.20 7.60
CA GLN A 173 -21.44 1.73 6.77
C GLN A 173 -20.90 2.54 5.58
N PHE A 174 -21.72 2.65 4.54
CA PHE A 174 -21.48 3.45 3.34
C PHE A 174 -20.19 3.13 2.58
N ASN A 175 -19.66 1.92 2.76
CA ASN A 175 -18.53 1.46 1.97
C ASN A 175 -19.03 0.98 0.60
N VAL A 176 -18.26 1.24 -0.45
CA VAL A 176 -18.46 0.68 -1.78
C VAL A 176 -17.62 -0.59 -1.88
N ILE A 177 -18.28 -1.74 -2.04
CA ILE A 177 -17.64 -3.05 -1.98
C ILE A 177 -17.91 -3.81 -3.27
N ASP A 178 -16.87 -4.03 -4.05
CA ASP A 178 -16.89 -4.76 -5.31
C ASP A 178 -15.65 -5.67 -5.41
N ILE A 179 -15.84 -6.94 -5.07
CA ILE A 179 -14.81 -7.97 -5.15
C ILE A 179 -14.89 -8.62 -6.53
N SER A 180 -13.83 -8.48 -7.33
CA SER A 180 -13.89 -8.75 -8.77
C SER A 180 -14.20 -10.19 -9.13
N ASN A 181 -13.82 -11.14 -8.29
CA ASN A 181 -13.98 -12.57 -8.55
C ASN A 181 -15.04 -13.26 -7.68
N LYS A 182 -15.81 -12.51 -6.88
CA LYS A 182 -16.85 -13.06 -6.00
C LYS A 182 -17.99 -12.07 -5.81
N ARG A 183 -19.22 -12.58 -5.79
CA ARG A 183 -20.36 -11.80 -5.33
C ARG A 183 -20.30 -11.67 -3.81
N VAL A 184 -20.40 -10.44 -3.31
CA VAL A 184 -20.42 -10.13 -1.88
C VAL A 184 -21.84 -10.23 -1.36
N GLU A 185 -22.03 -11.02 -0.31
CA GLU A 185 -23.33 -11.26 0.33
C GLU A 185 -23.18 -11.16 1.85
N GLY A 186 -24.25 -10.73 2.52
CA GLY A 186 -24.30 -10.57 3.96
C GLY A 186 -25.22 -9.43 4.38
N ASP A 187 -25.68 -9.45 5.64
CA ASP A 187 -26.59 -8.42 6.16
C ASP A 187 -25.95 -7.02 6.17
N PHE A 188 -24.63 -6.93 6.23
CA PHE A 188 -23.90 -5.66 6.15
C PHE A 188 -24.11 -4.95 4.80
N CYS A 189 -24.50 -5.66 3.74
CA CYS A 189 -24.83 -5.03 2.45
C CYS A 189 -26.12 -4.19 2.50
N LYS A 190 -26.90 -4.22 3.59
CA LYS A 190 -28.01 -3.27 3.81
C LYS A 190 -27.51 -1.84 4.05
N TYR A 191 -26.28 -1.72 4.55
CA TYR A 191 -25.66 -0.44 4.92
C TYR A 191 -24.46 -0.10 4.02
N ASN A 192 -24.10 -0.96 3.07
CA ASN A 192 -22.94 -0.81 2.21
C ASN A 192 -23.32 -1.11 0.76
N SER A 193 -22.68 -0.40 -0.18
CA SER A 193 -22.89 -0.59 -1.62
C SER A 193 -22.15 -1.85 -2.09
N CYS A 194 -22.75 -3.02 -1.92
CA CYS A 194 -22.19 -4.29 -2.39
C CYS A 194 -22.53 -4.56 -3.86
N ASN A 195 -21.54 -4.97 -4.66
CA ASN A 195 -21.70 -5.39 -6.06
C ASN A 195 -22.34 -4.32 -6.97
N GLY A 196 -22.11 -3.03 -6.67
CA GLY A 196 -22.63 -1.91 -7.46
C GLY A 196 -24.04 -1.42 -7.08
N GLU A 197 -24.67 -1.98 -6.05
CA GLU A 197 -25.93 -1.46 -5.51
C GLU A 197 -25.69 -0.12 -4.79
N PRO A 198 -26.32 0.99 -5.19
CA PRO A 198 -26.02 2.30 -4.62
C PRO A 198 -26.48 2.41 -3.16
N VAL A 199 -25.67 3.08 -2.34
CA VAL A 199 -26.07 3.57 -1.00
C VAL A 199 -25.71 5.05 -0.89
N SER A 200 -26.56 5.82 -0.20
CA SER A 200 -26.32 7.24 0.09
C SER A 200 -25.86 7.37 1.54
N PRO A 201 -24.81 8.14 1.84
CA PRO A 201 -24.37 8.42 3.21
C PRO A 201 -25.12 9.59 3.86
N CYS A 202 -25.99 10.30 3.14
CA CYS A 202 -26.85 11.36 3.69
C CYS A 202 -28.25 10.79 3.89
N VAL A 203 -28.49 10.11 5.00
CA VAL A 203 -29.76 9.46 5.31
C VAL A 203 -30.10 9.64 6.78
N SER A 204 -31.07 10.52 7.06
CA SER A 204 -31.62 10.69 8.41
C SER A 204 -32.00 9.36 9.11
N GLY A 205 -31.59 9.22 10.37
CA GLY A 205 -31.93 8.11 11.25
C GLY A 205 -30.92 6.96 11.26
N ASP A 206 -29.78 7.09 10.59
CA ASP A 206 -28.68 6.13 10.63
C ASP A 206 -27.61 6.46 11.69
N TYR A 207 -27.69 7.64 12.31
CA TYR A 207 -26.77 8.20 13.31
C TYR A 207 -25.33 8.37 12.80
N TYR A 208 -25.12 8.38 11.49
CA TYR A 208 -23.82 8.58 10.87
C TYR A 208 -23.82 9.91 10.10
N CYS A 209 -23.02 10.87 10.56
CA CYS A 209 -22.83 12.11 9.81
C CYS A 209 -21.58 12.05 8.93
N SER A 210 -21.79 11.86 7.62
CA SER A 210 -20.73 12.07 6.63
C SER A 210 -20.34 13.54 6.53
N LYS A 211 -19.06 13.81 6.28
CA LYS A 211 -18.57 15.20 6.04
C LYS A 211 -19.16 15.86 4.79
N PHE A 212 -19.83 15.08 3.94
CA PHE A 212 -20.45 15.54 2.70
C PHE A 212 -21.95 15.83 2.86
N CYS A 213 -22.50 15.60 4.05
CA CYS A 213 -23.88 15.89 4.39
C CYS A 213 -23.94 17.10 5.33
N ASP A 214 -25.10 17.75 5.34
CA ASP A 214 -25.43 18.88 6.20
C ASP A 214 -26.78 18.63 6.88
N SER A 215 -27.20 19.51 7.78
CA SER A 215 -28.47 19.34 8.49
C SER A 215 -29.72 19.33 7.60
N ASP A 216 -29.60 19.82 6.37
CA ASP A 216 -30.70 19.88 5.40
C ASP A 216 -30.83 18.57 4.62
N SER A 217 -29.69 17.93 4.32
CA SER A 217 -29.60 16.64 3.63
C SER A 217 -29.62 15.44 4.58
N ASP A 218 -29.20 15.64 5.82
CA ASP A 218 -29.16 14.64 6.87
C ASP A 218 -29.42 15.28 8.25
N SER A 219 -30.56 14.97 8.85
CA SER A 219 -30.92 15.48 10.18
C SER A 219 -29.97 15.05 11.28
N ASP A 220 -29.21 13.96 11.08
CA ASP A 220 -28.26 13.44 12.06
C ASP A 220 -26.97 14.28 12.06
N CYS A 221 -26.75 15.04 10.98
CA CYS A 221 -25.69 16.03 10.85
C CYS A 221 -26.01 17.39 11.45
N ALA A 222 -27.12 17.53 12.20
CA ALA A 222 -27.39 18.73 12.96
C ALA A 222 -26.17 19.04 13.84
N LEU A 223 -25.46 20.12 13.50
CA LEU A 223 -24.31 20.61 14.25
C LEU A 223 -24.77 20.71 15.71
N SER A 224 -24.32 19.81 16.57
CA SER A 224 -24.27 20.16 17.98
C SER A 224 -23.34 21.36 18.03
N ASP A 225 -23.85 22.52 18.42
CA ASP A 225 -23.07 23.70 18.80
C ASP A 225 -22.15 23.35 20.00
N ALA A 226 -21.19 22.48 19.77
CA ALA A 226 -20.19 22.00 20.71
C ALA A 226 -18.79 22.24 20.14
N ASP A 227 -18.62 23.39 19.50
CA ASP A 227 -17.37 24.14 19.64
C ASP A 227 -17.58 25.08 20.84
N SER A 228 -17.47 24.51 22.04
CA SER A 228 -17.27 25.28 23.25
C SER A 228 -16.13 24.66 24.04
N ASP A 229 -14.95 25.24 23.85
CA ASP A 229 -14.03 25.44 24.97
C ASP A 229 -14.85 25.89 26.19
N THR A 230 -15.00 25.02 27.19
CA THR A 230 -14.93 25.40 28.60
C THR A 230 -14.66 24.18 29.47
N ASP A 231 -13.52 24.24 30.16
CA ASP A 231 -13.30 23.64 31.47
C ASP A 231 -14.57 23.74 32.34
N SER A 232 -15.19 22.61 32.67
CA SER A 232 -15.78 22.35 34.00
C SER A 232 -16.45 20.98 34.03
N ILE A 233 -15.79 20.01 34.68
CA ILE A 233 -16.44 18.78 35.15
C ILE A 233 -17.29 19.15 36.37
N PRO A 234 -18.63 18.99 36.36
CA PRO A 234 -19.39 18.97 37.59
C PRO A 234 -19.28 17.56 38.19
N SER A 235 -18.82 17.50 39.44
CA SER A 235 -18.74 16.29 40.26
C SER A 235 -20.09 15.55 40.27
N ILE A 236 -20.14 14.36 39.66
CA ILE A 236 -21.29 13.46 39.80
C ILE A 236 -21.13 12.66 41.09
N GLU A 237 -22.04 12.91 42.02
CA GLU A 237 -22.20 12.20 43.28
C GLU A 237 -22.64 10.74 43.01
N LEU A 238 -21.77 9.78 43.31
CA LEU A 238 -22.05 8.35 43.20
C LEU A 238 -23.09 7.94 44.26
N LYS A 239 -24.35 7.77 43.87
CA LYS A 239 -25.34 7.08 44.73
C LYS A 239 -25.13 5.58 44.62
N SER A 240 -24.73 4.98 45.74
CA SER A 240 -24.50 3.55 45.96
C SER A 240 -25.72 2.71 45.58
N ALA A 241 -25.49 1.67 44.76
CA ALA A 241 -26.47 0.62 44.47
C ALA A 241 -26.71 -0.28 45.71
N PRO A 242 -27.93 -0.81 45.93
CA PRO A 242 -28.19 -1.70 47.06
C PRO A 242 -27.70 -3.13 46.81
N GLU A 243 -27.12 -3.72 47.86
CA GLU A 243 -26.67 -5.11 47.97
C GLU A 243 -27.82 -6.10 47.69
N ARG A 244 -27.57 -7.11 46.83
CA ARG A 244 -28.43 -8.29 46.72
C ARG A 244 -27.96 -9.36 47.69
N GLU A 245 -28.84 -9.71 48.62
CA GLU A 245 -28.67 -10.78 49.60
C GLU A 245 -28.55 -12.17 48.96
N ARG A 246 -27.71 -12.96 49.61
CA ARG A 246 -27.31 -14.33 49.30
C ARG A 246 -28.29 -15.32 49.92
N ALA A 247 -29.10 -16.00 49.10
CA ALA A 247 -29.85 -17.17 49.56
C ALA A 247 -29.02 -18.46 49.39
N LYS A 248 -28.76 -19.14 50.51
CA LYS A 248 -28.28 -20.54 50.57
C LYS A 248 -29.46 -21.48 50.38
N SER A 249 -29.30 -22.53 49.58
CA SER A 249 -30.06 -23.77 49.77
C SER A 249 -29.21 -24.98 49.38
N SER A 250 -29.15 -25.94 50.28
CA SER A 250 -28.52 -27.25 50.17
C SER A 250 -29.59 -28.27 50.54
N SER A 251 -29.82 -29.29 49.71
CA SER A 251 -29.71 -30.70 50.14
C SER A 251 -30.11 -31.71 49.05
N LYS A 252 -29.27 -32.75 48.95
CA LYS A 252 -29.58 -34.20 48.74
C LYS A 252 -30.51 -34.64 47.60
N GLY A 253 -29.88 -35.17 46.54
CA GLY A 253 -29.66 -36.62 46.36
C GLY A 253 -30.84 -37.50 45.90
N VAL A 254 -30.74 -38.05 44.69
CA VAL A 254 -31.23 -39.40 44.30
C VAL A 254 -30.27 -40.00 43.26
N ARG A 255 -30.02 -41.31 43.41
CA ARG A 255 -29.09 -42.18 42.68
C ARG A 255 -29.64 -42.68 41.33
N ASP A 256 -28.67 -43.07 40.48
CA ASP A 256 -28.63 -44.16 39.49
C ASP A 256 -29.76 -44.31 38.45
N VAL A 257 -29.39 -44.32 37.15
CA VAL A 257 -29.48 -45.49 36.25
C VAL A 257 -28.55 -45.28 35.02
N LEU A 258 -27.45 -46.02 35.03
CA LEU A 258 -26.81 -46.76 33.92
C LEU A 258 -27.49 -46.74 32.52
N GLN A 259 -26.77 -46.37 31.45
CA GLN A 259 -26.22 -47.30 30.43
C GLN A 259 -25.86 -46.63 29.08
N ASN A 260 -24.70 -47.08 28.57
CA ASN A 260 -24.31 -47.27 27.16
C ASN A 260 -23.73 -46.10 26.34
N SER A 261 -22.39 -46.09 26.29
CA SER A 261 -21.54 -45.79 25.12
C SER A 261 -21.88 -46.72 23.92
N PRO A 262 -21.38 -46.53 22.65
CA PRO A 262 -19.94 -46.43 22.37
C PRO A 262 -19.47 -45.55 21.16
N SER A 263 -18.36 -44.86 21.40
CA SER A 263 -17.07 -44.81 20.65
C SER A 263 -16.96 -44.56 19.13
N SER A 264 -15.85 -43.87 18.84
CA SER A 264 -14.97 -43.91 17.66
C SER A 264 -15.44 -43.08 16.45
N VAL A 265 -14.60 -42.31 15.77
CA VAL A 265 -13.36 -42.74 15.11
C VAL A 265 -12.32 -41.60 15.03
N SER A 266 -11.07 -42.03 15.18
CA SER A 266 -9.78 -41.37 15.01
C SER A 266 -9.44 -40.94 13.58
N SER A 267 -8.60 -39.92 13.43
CA SER A 267 -7.42 -39.99 12.54
C SER A 267 -6.45 -38.87 12.89
N GLU A 268 -5.44 -39.24 13.67
CA GLU A 268 -4.13 -38.60 13.61
C GLU A 268 -3.44 -39.13 12.36
N ASP A 269 -2.98 -38.24 11.48
CA ASP A 269 -1.91 -38.54 10.53
C ASP A 269 -0.86 -37.44 10.66
N ALA A 270 0.12 -37.73 11.52
CA ALA A 270 1.37 -37.01 11.62
C ALA A 270 2.29 -37.50 10.49
N LEU A 271 2.42 -36.72 9.42
CA LEU A 271 3.43 -36.94 8.40
C LEU A 271 4.68 -36.13 8.74
N SER A 272 5.62 -36.77 9.44
CA SER A 272 6.99 -36.28 9.62
C SER A 272 7.74 -36.35 8.30
N GLY A 273 7.79 -35.22 7.58
CA GLY A 273 8.64 -35.02 6.42
C GLY A 273 9.87 -34.19 6.80
N GLN A 274 10.98 -34.87 7.04
CA GLN A 274 12.30 -34.27 7.23
C GLN A 274 12.79 -33.70 5.89
N PHE A 275 12.84 -32.37 5.78
CA PHE A 275 13.38 -31.66 4.62
C PHE A 275 14.69 -30.98 5.02
N ASP A 276 15.79 -31.67 4.76
CA ASP A 276 17.12 -31.07 4.74
C ASP A 276 17.26 -30.29 3.41
N ALA A 277 17.12 -28.97 3.46
CA ALA A 277 17.42 -28.08 2.35
C ALA A 277 18.61 -27.20 2.73
N GLU A 278 19.78 -27.65 2.29
CA GLU A 278 21.05 -26.91 2.35
C GLU A 278 20.97 -25.78 1.30
N VAL A 279 20.68 -24.56 1.74
CA VAL A 279 20.65 -23.37 0.87
C VAL A 279 22.08 -22.88 0.67
N GLN A 280 22.64 -23.15 -0.50
CA GLN A 280 23.84 -22.47 -0.98
C GLN A 280 23.50 -21.02 -1.35
N LEU A 281 24.18 -20.09 -0.70
CA LEU A 281 24.27 -18.68 -1.07
C LEU A 281 24.96 -18.54 -2.42
N ASP A 282 24.21 -18.26 -3.49
CA ASP A 282 24.78 -17.77 -4.74
C ASP A 282 24.66 -16.24 -4.78
N GLU A 283 25.69 -15.59 -4.22
CA GLU A 283 25.99 -14.20 -4.51
C GLU A 283 26.44 -14.08 -5.98
N ARG A 284 25.64 -13.40 -6.81
CA ARG A 284 26.06 -12.42 -7.86
C ARG A 284 25.06 -12.39 -9.01
N LYS A 285 24.47 -11.21 -9.25
CA LYS A 285 24.60 -10.41 -10.48
C LYS A 285 23.56 -9.29 -10.49
N GLY A 286 23.94 -8.13 -9.96
CA GLY A 286 23.11 -6.93 -9.98
C GLY A 286 23.93 -5.65 -10.04
N ALA A 287 25.05 -5.63 -10.79
CA ALA A 287 25.87 -4.43 -10.90
C ALA A 287 26.63 -4.39 -12.24
N PHE A 288 25.93 -4.21 -13.37
CA PHE A 288 26.63 -3.98 -14.65
C PHE A 288 25.82 -3.12 -15.64
N ALA A 289 25.21 -2.03 -15.17
CA ALA A 289 24.67 -0.98 -16.05
C ALA A 289 25.40 0.37 -15.91
N GLY A 290 25.83 0.75 -14.69
CA GLY A 290 26.50 2.04 -14.46
C GLY A 290 27.94 2.15 -14.97
N ALA A 291 28.69 1.04 -14.99
CA ALA A 291 30.11 1.05 -15.37
C ALA A 291 30.35 1.29 -16.87
N LYS A 292 29.39 0.93 -17.74
CA LYS A 292 29.56 1.10 -19.20
C LYS A 292 29.45 2.58 -19.62
N VAL A 293 28.63 3.38 -18.96
CA VAL A 293 28.44 4.81 -19.31
C VAL A 293 29.68 5.65 -18.97
N LEU A 294 30.35 5.35 -17.85
CA LEU A 294 31.57 6.06 -17.44
C LEU A 294 32.77 5.78 -18.36
N ILE A 295 32.87 4.57 -18.93
CA ILE A 295 33.93 4.23 -19.90
C ILE A 295 33.73 4.98 -21.23
N TYR A 296 32.48 5.16 -21.68
CA TYR A 296 32.18 5.93 -22.89
C TYR A 296 32.43 7.43 -22.72
N LEU A 297 32.13 8.00 -21.54
CA LEU A 297 32.42 9.42 -21.25
C LEU A 297 33.93 9.68 -21.11
N GLY A 298 34.67 8.76 -20.49
CA GLY A 298 36.13 8.85 -20.38
C GLY A 298 36.86 8.77 -21.72
N SER A 299 36.42 7.87 -22.61
CA SER A 299 37.00 7.72 -23.95
C SER A 299 36.69 8.91 -24.87
N LEU A 300 35.52 9.55 -24.72
CA LEU A 300 35.17 10.76 -25.46
C LEU A 300 36.00 11.98 -25.01
N LEU A 301 36.27 12.12 -23.71
CA LEU A 301 37.13 13.19 -23.16
C LEU A 301 38.59 13.06 -23.63
N ILE A 302 39.13 11.84 -23.69
CA ILE A 302 40.49 11.58 -24.21
C ILE A 302 40.58 11.94 -25.71
N PHE A 303 39.53 11.67 -26.48
CA PHE A 303 39.47 12.05 -27.90
C PHE A 303 39.45 13.57 -28.09
N ILE A 304 38.72 14.31 -27.25
CA ILE A 304 38.63 15.77 -27.34
C ILE A 304 39.97 16.43 -26.96
N VAL A 305 40.64 15.96 -25.91
CA VAL A 305 41.97 16.47 -25.49
C VAL A 305 43.04 16.17 -26.54
N SER A 306 42.98 15.00 -27.18
CA SER A 306 43.91 14.63 -28.25
C SER A 306 43.72 15.50 -29.51
N PHE A 307 42.49 15.92 -29.80
CA PHE A 307 42.17 16.78 -30.94
C PHE A 307 42.64 18.25 -30.72
N GLU A 308 42.64 18.74 -29.47
CA GLU A 308 43.21 20.05 -29.15
C GLU A 308 44.74 20.06 -29.24
N SER A 309 45.41 18.97 -28.87
CA SER A 309 46.87 18.85 -28.94
C SER A 309 47.38 18.80 -30.40
N LEU A 310 46.63 18.19 -31.31
CA LEU A 310 46.94 18.16 -32.75
C LEU A 310 46.75 19.51 -33.47
N LYS A 311 46.06 20.47 -32.87
CA LYS A 311 45.82 21.81 -33.45
C LYS A 311 46.89 22.84 -33.08
N LYS A 312 47.82 22.48 -32.18
CA LYS A 312 48.96 23.28 -31.74
C LYS A 312 50.28 22.94 -32.44
N ARG A 313 50.27 22.06 -33.44
CA ARG A 313 51.40 21.81 -34.35
C ARG A 313 51.09 22.32 -35.75
#